data_AF-A0A814D587-F1
#
_entry.id   AF-A0A814D587-F1
#
_cell.length_a   1.000
_cell.length_b   1.000
_cell.length_c   1.000
_cell.angle_alpha   90.00
_cell.angle_beta   90.00
_cell.angle_gamma   90.00
#
_symmetry.space_group_name_H-M   'P 1'
#
loop_
_entity.id
_entity.type
_entity.pdbx_description
1 polymer ?
#
loop_
_entity_poly.entity_id
_entity_poly.type
_entity_poly.pdbx_seq_one_letter_code
_entity_poly.pdbx_strand_id
1 'polypeptide(L)'
;MTATVTVDQQKQCRQDAEAVENFSKRYYDIFDTRRHDISKFYQAEAKLIWNGNELAGREAIAKHLIALPSTENTIYSLDFFPMKDLFPDETTTYQVFVSGAVVYGKTDKTRNAKDKKLFSHIFVLTVDVASSIWVIANECFRFHE
;
A
#
# COMPACT_ATOMS: atom_id res chain seq x y z
N MET A 1 0.95 -29.36 18.09
CA MET A 1 -0.33 -28.73 18.50
C MET A 1 -0.89 -27.99 17.29
N THR A 2 -1.97 -28.47 16.70
CA THR A 2 -2.69 -27.75 15.65
C THR A 2 -3.66 -26.80 16.33
N ALA A 3 -3.41 -25.49 16.26
CA ALA A 3 -4.39 -24.51 16.72
C ALA A 3 -5.59 -24.56 15.75
N THR A 4 -6.75 -24.96 16.25
CA THR A 4 -7.99 -24.97 15.46
C THR A 4 -8.50 -23.54 15.35
N VAL A 5 -8.48 -22.97 14.14
CA VAL A 5 -9.06 -21.65 13.88
C VAL A 5 -10.58 -21.74 14.03
N THR A 6 -11.19 -20.86 14.83
CA THR A 6 -12.64 -20.86 15.03
C THR A 6 -13.37 -20.31 13.80
N VAL A 7 -14.66 -20.65 13.65
CA VAL A 7 -15.49 -20.14 12.55
C VAL A 7 -15.54 -18.61 12.55
N ASP A 8 -15.59 -17.98 13.73
CA ASP A 8 -15.60 -16.53 13.88
C ASP A 8 -14.27 -15.90 13.44
N GLN A 9 -13.13 -16.52 13.78
CA GLN A 9 -11.82 -16.07 13.34
C GLN A 9 -11.68 -16.17 11.81
N GLN A 10 -12.20 -17.24 11.19
CA GLN A 10 -12.21 -17.37 9.73
C GLN A 10 -13.10 -16.31 9.06
N LYS A 11 -14.25 -15.99 9.66
CA LYS A 11 -15.15 -14.96 9.13
C LYS A 11 -14.50 -13.59 9.19
N GLN A 12 -13.88 -13.24 10.31
CA GLN A 12 -13.18 -11.97 10.47
C GLN A 12 -12.03 -11.84 9.46
N CYS A 13 -11.19 -12.87 9.33
CA CYS A 13 -10.08 -12.88 8.38
C CYS A 13 -10.53 -12.64 6.93
N ARG A 14 -11.70 -13.16 6.52
CA ARG A 14 -12.26 -12.90 5.18
C ARG A 14 -12.69 -11.44 4.99
N GLN A 15 -13.30 -10.84 6.01
CA GLN A 15 -13.69 -9.43 5.96
C GLN A 15 -12.47 -8.52 5.91
N ASP A 16 -11.43 -8.85 6.67
CA ASP A 16 -10.17 -8.13 6.67
C ASP A 16 -9.47 -8.24 5.30
N ALA A 17 -9.45 -9.44 4.71
CA ALA A 17 -8.90 -9.65 3.38
C ALA A 17 -9.61 -8.80 2.32
N GLU A 18 -10.94 -8.79 2.31
CA GLU A 18 -11.73 -7.97 1.39
C GLU A 18 -11.43 -6.47 1.55
N ALA A 19 -11.27 -5.99 2.79
CA ALA A 19 -10.92 -4.60 3.06
C ALA A 19 -9.52 -4.24 2.52
N VAL A 20 -8.52 -5.08 2.79
CA VAL A 20 -7.13 -4.87 2.34
C VAL A 20 -7.02 -4.95 0.82
N GLU A 21 -7.68 -5.90 0.18
CA GLU A 21 -7.71 -6.05 -1.28
C GLU A 21 -8.34 -4.81 -1.94
N ASN A 22 -9.50 -4.38 -1.45
CA ASN A 22 -10.19 -3.20 -1.97
C ASN A 22 -9.36 -1.92 -1.79
N PHE A 23 -8.72 -1.75 -0.63
CA PHE A 23 -7.81 -0.64 -0.38
C PHE A 23 -6.64 -0.65 -1.37
N SER A 24 -5.97 -1.78 -1.50
CA SER A 24 -4.75 -1.92 -2.32
C SER A 24 -5.06 -1.70 -3.79
N LYS A 25 -6.16 -2.28 -4.30
CA LYS A 25 -6.63 -2.05 -5.66
C LYS A 25 -6.86 -0.56 -5.92
N ARG A 26 -7.58 0.10 -5.03
CA ARG A 26 -7.87 1.53 -5.14
C ARG A 26 -6.59 2.37 -5.09
N TYR A 27 -5.63 2.01 -4.23
CA TYR A 27 -4.34 2.69 -4.12
C TYR A 27 -3.59 2.65 -5.45
N TYR A 28 -3.40 1.46 -6.04
CA TYR A 28 -2.69 1.33 -7.32
C TYR A 28 -3.45 1.95 -8.50
N ASP A 29 -4.79 1.86 -8.54
CA ASP A 29 -5.61 2.57 -9.54
C ASP A 29 -5.40 4.08 -9.48
N ILE A 30 -5.41 4.68 -8.27
CA ILE A 30 -5.14 6.11 -8.10
C ILE A 30 -3.69 6.44 -8.42
N PHE A 31 -2.76 5.57 -8.02
CA PHE A 31 -1.35 5.75 -8.31
C PHE A 31 -1.07 5.77 -9.81
N ASP A 32 -1.77 4.97 -10.62
CA ASP A 32 -1.59 4.93 -12.07
C ASP A 32 -2.38 6.02 -12.80
N THR A 33 -3.60 6.34 -12.37
CA THR A 33 -4.52 7.18 -13.17
C THR A 33 -4.69 8.61 -12.66
N ARG A 34 -4.63 8.82 -11.34
CA ARG A 34 -4.98 10.11 -10.69
C ARG A 34 -4.05 10.41 -9.52
N ARG A 35 -2.74 10.34 -9.76
CA ARG A 35 -1.71 10.44 -8.71
C ARG A 35 -1.76 11.72 -7.87
N HIS A 36 -2.37 12.79 -8.35
CA HIS A 36 -2.62 14.01 -7.55
C HIS A 36 -3.52 13.78 -6.32
N ASP A 37 -4.35 12.73 -6.34
CA ASP A 37 -5.20 12.32 -5.22
C ASP A 37 -4.49 11.40 -4.21
N ILE A 38 -3.23 11.00 -4.46
CA ILE A 38 -2.54 9.96 -3.67
C ILE A 38 -2.33 10.37 -2.20
N SER A 39 -2.25 11.67 -1.91
CA SER A 39 -2.11 12.19 -0.54
C SER A 39 -3.25 11.74 0.39
N LYS A 40 -4.45 11.50 -0.16
CA LYS A 40 -5.63 11.06 0.60
C LYS A 40 -5.48 9.66 1.23
N PHE A 41 -4.49 8.90 0.79
CA PHE A 41 -4.20 7.56 1.32
C PHE A 41 -3.27 7.58 2.53
N TYR A 42 -2.74 8.74 2.95
CA TYR A 42 -1.72 8.82 3.99
C TYR A 42 -2.21 9.60 5.22
N GLN A 43 -1.77 9.16 6.39
CA GLN A 43 -1.79 9.97 7.61
C GLN A 43 -0.87 11.18 7.47
N ALA A 44 -1.13 12.24 8.24
CA ALA A 44 -0.34 13.47 8.15
C ALA A 44 1.15 13.23 8.46
N GLU A 45 1.44 12.39 9.46
CA GLU A 45 2.78 12.04 9.95
C GLU A 45 3.38 10.81 9.26
N ALA A 46 2.77 10.33 8.17
CA ALA A 46 3.19 9.10 7.53
C ALA A 46 4.63 9.16 7.01
N LYS A 47 5.30 8.00 6.93
CA LYS A 47 6.65 7.88 6.35
C LYS A 47 6.69 6.92 5.18
N LEU A 48 7.43 7.28 4.13
CA LEU A 48 7.77 6.40 3.02
C LEU A 48 9.28 6.21 2.95
N ILE A 49 9.74 4.96 2.87
CA ILE A 49 11.10 4.61 2.48
C ILE A 49 11.09 4.16 1.02
N TRP A 50 11.48 5.04 0.10
CA TRP A 50 11.53 4.74 -1.34
C TRP A 50 12.95 4.35 -1.77
N ASN A 51 13.17 3.06 -2.02
CA ASN A 51 14.48 2.50 -2.36
C ASN A 51 15.59 2.91 -1.37
N GLY A 52 15.24 3.00 -0.09
CA GLY A 52 16.17 3.41 0.98
C GLY A 52 16.19 4.92 1.30
N ASN A 53 15.47 5.76 0.55
CA ASN A 53 15.36 7.19 0.83
C ASN A 53 14.10 7.47 1.67
N GLU A 54 14.27 8.03 2.86
CA GLU A 54 13.15 8.40 3.74
C GLU A 54 12.48 9.72 3.29
N LEU A 55 11.16 9.70 3.29
CA LEU A 55 10.27 10.84 3.06
C LEU A 55 9.31 10.90 4.24
N ALA A 56 9.35 11.99 5.01
CA ALA A 56 8.54 12.16 6.21
C ALA A 56 7.40 13.15 5.98
N GLY A 57 6.19 12.74 6.32
CA GLY A 57 4.97 13.52 6.22
C GLY A 57 4.26 13.37 4.88
N ARG A 58 2.92 13.38 4.92
CA ARG A 58 2.02 13.24 3.76
C ARG A 58 2.40 14.11 2.57
N GLU A 59 2.78 15.37 2.81
CA GLU A 59 3.10 16.32 1.75
C GLU A 59 4.38 15.95 1.00
N ALA A 60 5.42 15.53 1.72
CA ALA A 60 6.69 15.10 1.13
C ALA A 60 6.51 13.83 0.30
N ILE A 61 5.73 12.87 0.83
CA ILE A 61 5.35 11.64 0.13
C ILE A 61 4.59 11.97 -1.17
N ALA A 62 3.51 12.74 -1.07
CA ALA A 62 2.69 13.09 -2.22
C ALA A 62 3.51 13.82 -3.29
N LYS A 63 4.35 14.78 -2.90
CA LYS A 63 5.24 15.49 -3.81
C LYS A 63 6.18 14.55 -4.56
N HIS A 64 6.79 13.61 -3.84
CA HIS A 64 7.69 12.62 -4.45
C HIS A 64 6.96 11.71 -5.44
N LEU A 65 5.84 11.11 -5.00
CA LEU A 65 5.07 10.18 -5.81
C LEU A 65 4.51 10.86 -7.07
N ILE A 66 3.94 12.07 -6.95
CA ILE A 66 3.43 12.85 -8.09
C ILE A 66 4.53 13.18 -9.11
N ALA A 67 5.76 13.41 -8.65
CA ALA A 67 6.89 13.71 -9.52
C ALA A 67 7.42 12.50 -10.30
N LEU A 68 7.03 11.27 -9.93
CA LEU A 68 7.40 10.07 -10.68
C LEU A 68 6.77 10.10 -12.08
N PRO A 69 7.42 9.51 -13.10
CA PRO A 69 6.78 9.32 -14.40
C PRO A 69 5.47 8.54 -14.26
N SER A 70 4.56 8.68 -15.23
CA SER A 70 3.33 7.87 -15.25
C SER A 70 3.69 6.37 -15.22
N THR A 71 2.88 5.60 -14.48
CA THR A 71 3.13 4.18 -14.19
C THR A 71 1.98 3.32 -14.69
N GLU A 72 2.29 2.04 -14.88
CA GLU A 72 1.33 0.95 -14.94
C GLU A 72 1.84 -0.13 -14.00
N ASN A 73 1.07 -0.41 -12.95
CA ASN A 73 1.42 -1.42 -11.97
C ASN A 73 0.64 -2.72 -12.25
N THR A 74 1.36 -3.84 -12.25
CA THR A 74 0.77 -5.18 -12.25
C THR A 74 1.07 -5.83 -10.91
N ILE A 75 0.02 -6.15 -10.15
CA ILE A 75 0.14 -6.79 -8.84
C ILE A 75 0.16 -8.31 -9.03
N TYR A 76 1.16 -8.98 -8.43
CA TYR A 76 1.33 -10.43 -8.52
C TYR A 76 0.88 -11.14 -7.26
N SER A 77 1.20 -10.59 -6.10
CA SER A 77 0.72 -11.12 -4.83
C SER A 77 0.41 -9.99 -3.86
N LEU A 78 -0.57 -10.26 -3.00
CA LEU A 78 -0.95 -9.43 -1.88
C LEU A 78 -1.14 -10.36 -0.69
N ASP A 79 -0.54 -10.01 0.43
CA ASP A 79 -0.69 -10.72 1.71
C ASP A 79 -0.76 -9.69 2.84
N PHE A 80 -1.30 -10.08 3.99
CA PHE A 80 -1.41 -9.20 5.14
C PHE A 80 -1.36 -9.94 6.47
N PHE A 81 -0.88 -9.22 7.49
CA PHE A 81 -0.86 -9.71 8.86
C PHE A 81 -1.49 -8.68 9.80
N PRO A 82 -2.37 -9.11 10.73
CA PRO A 82 -2.88 -8.22 11.77
C PRO A 82 -1.78 -7.86 12.76
N MET A 83 -1.60 -6.56 13.02
CA MET A 83 -0.65 -6.03 14.01
C MET A 83 -1.37 -5.73 15.33
N LYS A 84 -1.99 -6.76 15.90
CA LYS A 84 -2.56 -6.70 17.25
C LYS A 84 -1.39 -6.48 18.23
N ASP A 85 -1.56 -5.60 19.21
CA ASP A 85 -0.60 -5.31 20.30
C ASP A 85 0.55 -4.33 20.02
N LEU A 86 0.73 -3.84 18.78
CA LEU A 86 1.74 -2.82 18.47
C LEU A 86 1.26 -1.38 18.68
N PHE A 87 -0.06 -1.17 18.76
CA PHE A 87 -0.66 0.15 18.89
C PHE A 87 -1.54 0.20 20.16
N PRO A 88 -1.35 1.19 21.04
CA PRO A 88 -2.05 1.25 22.34
C PRO A 88 -3.57 1.45 22.22
N ASP A 89 -4.04 1.88 21.05
CA ASP A 89 -5.34 2.54 20.89
C ASP A 89 -6.42 1.58 20.32
N GLU A 90 -6.21 0.26 20.36
CA GLU A 90 -7.06 -0.77 19.73
C GLU A 90 -7.37 -0.53 18.23
N THR A 91 -6.61 0.34 17.57
CA THR A 91 -6.89 0.72 16.19
C THR A 91 -6.56 -0.45 15.26
N THR A 92 -7.56 -0.91 14.50
CA THR A 92 -7.40 -1.99 13.53
C THR A 92 -6.27 -1.64 12.55
N THR A 93 -5.18 -2.41 12.63
CA THR A 93 -3.97 -2.15 11.87
C THR A 93 -3.42 -3.44 11.25
N TYR A 94 -3.04 -3.34 9.98
CA TYR A 94 -2.48 -4.42 9.18
C TYR A 94 -1.11 -4.05 8.65
N GLN A 95 -0.20 -5.01 8.61
CA GLN A 95 0.97 -4.94 7.74
C GLN A 95 0.64 -5.63 6.44
N VAL A 96 0.67 -4.90 5.32
CA VAL A 96 0.32 -5.39 4.00
C VAL A 96 1.60 -5.54 3.18
N PHE A 97 1.74 -6.69 2.51
CA PHE A 97 2.84 -7.03 1.64
C PHE A 97 2.33 -7.17 0.22
N VAL A 98 2.95 -6.45 -0.70
CA VAL A 98 2.63 -6.50 -2.12
C VAL A 98 3.89 -6.82 -2.91
N SER A 99 3.79 -7.78 -3.82
CA SER A 99 4.77 -7.99 -4.87
C SER A 99 4.14 -7.69 -6.21
N GLY A 100 4.92 -7.10 -7.11
CA GLY A 100 4.41 -6.73 -8.41
C GLY A 100 5.50 -6.25 -9.34
N ALA A 101 5.04 -5.60 -10.40
CA ALA A 101 5.90 -4.99 -11.37
C ALA A 101 5.34 -3.64 -11.82
N VAL A 102 6.23 -2.72 -12.18
CA VAL A 102 5.87 -1.41 -12.70
C VAL A 102 6.54 -1.16 -14.04
N VAL A 103 5.79 -0.57 -14.96
CA VAL A 103 6.31 -0.02 -16.21
C VAL A 103 6.11 1.50 -16.18
N TYR A 104 7.17 2.24 -16.53
CA TYR A 104 7.11 3.69 -16.64
C TYR A 104 6.84 4.12 -18.08
N GLY A 105 5.97 5.11 -18.27
CA GLY A 105 5.69 5.68 -19.59
C GLY A 105 4.51 6.64 -19.56
N LYS A 106 4.62 7.77 -20.26
CA LYS A 106 3.59 8.84 -20.27
C LYS A 106 2.28 8.42 -20.92
N THR A 107 2.33 7.48 -21.86
CA THR A 107 1.19 6.90 -22.59
C THR A 107 1.47 5.42 -22.86
N ASP A 108 0.44 4.64 -23.18
CA ASP A 108 0.56 3.24 -23.61
C ASP A 108 1.58 3.05 -24.74
N LYS A 109 1.71 4.04 -25.64
CA LYS A 109 2.67 4.02 -26.76
C LYS A 109 4.12 4.22 -26.33
N THR A 110 4.34 4.80 -25.15
CA THR A 110 5.68 5.04 -24.58
C THR A 110 6.05 4.03 -23.50
N ARG A 111 5.11 3.16 -23.10
CA ARG A 111 5.38 2.07 -22.18
C ARG A 111 6.02 0.92 -22.96
N ASN A 112 7.16 0.46 -22.49
CA ASN A 112 7.84 -0.69 -23.03
C ASN A 112 7.84 -1.80 -21.98
N ALA A 113 7.18 -2.92 -22.27
CA ALA A 113 7.10 -4.05 -21.36
C ALA A 113 8.49 -4.63 -20.99
N LYS A 114 9.53 -4.35 -21.79
CA LYS A 114 10.91 -4.75 -21.48
C LYS A 114 11.54 -3.91 -20.35
N ASP A 115 11.01 -2.72 -20.08
CA ASP A 115 11.49 -1.83 -19.01
C ASP A 115 10.75 -2.09 -17.68
N LYS A 116 10.06 -3.23 -17.59
CA LYS A 116 9.34 -3.68 -16.41
C LYS A 116 10.32 -3.88 -15.25
N LYS A 117 10.07 -3.19 -14.14
CA LYS A 117 10.83 -3.35 -12.89
C LYS A 117 9.97 -4.09 -11.88
N LEU A 118 10.50 -5.17 -11.32
CA LEU A 118 9.86 -5.88 -10.22
C LEU A 118 10.03 -5.08 -8.93
N PHE A 119 9.04 -5.14 -8.04
CA PHE A 119 9.08 -4.45 -6.76
C PHE A 119 8.45 -5.26 -5.63
N SER A 120 8.88 -4.95 -4.41
CA SER A 120 8.18 -5.24 -3.17
C SER A 120 7.72 -3.92 -2.55
N HIS A 121 6.47 -3.88 -2.11
CA HIS A 121 5.88 -2.74 -1.43
C HIS A 121 5.22 -3.24 -0.15
N ILE A 122 5.62 -2.66 0.97
CA ILE A 122 5.08 -2.99 2.28
C ILE A 122 4.48 -1.71 2.85
N PHE A 123 3.22 -1.75 3.30
CA PHE A 123 2.62 -0.62 4.01
C PHE A 123 1.85 -1.05 5.24
N VAL A 124 1.90 -0.20 6.26
CA VAL A 124 1.13 -0.29 7.50
C VAL A 124 -0.19 0.44 7.26
N LEU A 125 -1.25 -0.34 7.12
CA LEU A 125 -2.60 0.11 6.88
C LEU A 125 -3.36 0.21 8.20
N THR A 126 -3.94 1.36 8.50
CA THR A 126 -4.68 1.62 9.75
C THR A 126 -5.95 2.42 9.47
N VAL A 127 -6.86 2.47 10.44
CA VAL A 127 -8.08 3.30 10.34
C VAL A 127 -7.80 4.65 10.99
N ASP A 128 -7.99 5.74 10.23
CA ASP A 128 -8.05 7.07 10.83
C ASP A 128 -9.33 7.18 11.68
N VAL A 129 -9.16 7.29 13.00
CA VAL A 129 -10.26 7.31 13.97
C VAL A 129 -11.22 8.48 13.73
N ALA A 130 -10.73 9.62 13.23
CA ALA A 130 -11.57 10.79 13.03
C ALA A 130 -12.49 10.67 11.80
N SER A 131 -12.02 10.02 10.73
CA SER A 131 -12.73 9.92 9.46
C SER A 131 -13.30 8.53 9.18
N SER A 132 -12.92 7.52 9.98
CA SER A 132 -13.25 6.11 9.79
C SER A 132 -12.85 5.58 8.41
N ILE A 133 -11.76 6.12 7.83
CA ILE A 133 -11.22 5.67 6.54
C ILE A 133 -9.88 4.98 6.74
N TRP A 134 -9.61 4.01 5.85
CA TRP A 134 -8.31 3.36 5.76
C TRP A 134 -7.24 4.30 5.22
N VAL A 135 -6.10 4.35 5.92
CA VAL A 135 -4.94 5.19 5.60
C VAL A 135 -3.62 4.45 5.88
N ILE A 136 -2.57 4.87 5.20
CA ILE A 136 -1.20 4.38 5.36
C ILE A 136 -0.53 5.21 6.45
N ALA A 137 -0.07 4.52 7.49
CA ALA A 137 0.76 5.10 8.55
C ALA A 137 2.24 5.12 8.13
N ASN A 138 2.74 4.04 7.54
CA ASN A 138 4.12 3.94 7.07
C ASN A 138 4.22 2.99 5.88
N GLU A 139 5.18 3.21 5.00
CA GLU A 139 5.43 2.32 3.86
C GLU A 139 6.91 2.23 3.47
N CYS A 140 7.24 1.15 2.78
CA CYS A 140 8.56 0.88 2.21
C CYS A 140 8.38 0.28 0.83
N PHE A 141 8.94 0.94 -0.18
CA PHE A 141 8.92 0.51 -1.57
C PHE A 141 10.35 0.21 -2.03
N ARG A 142 10.57 -0.94 -2.66
CA ARG A 142 11.89 -1.35 -3.15
C ARG A 142 11.79 -2.12 -4.47
N PHE A 143 12.61 -1.74 -5.43
CA PHE A 143 12.80 -2.55 -6.63
C PHE A 143 13.60 -3.82 -6.32
N HIS A 144 13.28 -4.91 -7.01
CA HIS A 144 14.18 -6.06 -7.09
C HIS A 144 15.25 -5.68 -8.11
N GLU A 145 16.51 -5.68 -7.69
CA GLU A 145 17.66 -5.41 -8.57
C GLU A 145 17.83 -6.49 -9.64
#